data_AF-A0A839HCB9-F1
#
_entry.id   AF-A0A839HCB9-F1
#
_cell.length_a   1.000
_cell.length_b   1.000
_cell.length_c   1.000
_cell.angle_alpha   90.00
_cell.angle_beta   90.00
_cell.angle_gamma   90.00
#
_symmetry.space_group_name_H-M   'P 1'
#
loop_
_entity.id
_entity.type
_entity.pdbx_description
1 polymer ?
#
loop_
_entity_poly.entity_id
_entity_poly.type
_entity_poly.pdbx_seq_one_letter_code
_entity_poly.pdbx_strand_id
1 'polypeptide(L)' 'MKPSNPADDWKVWMVVSPATWLMPILFSVLVIALAVHAVVFDIAPAGMLFVN' A
#
# COMPACT_ATOMS: atom_id res chain seq x y z
N MET A 1 -13.15 -28.03 -6.26
CA MET A 1 -12.78 -27.58 -4.89
C MET A 1 -12.89 -26.07 -4.85
N LYS A 2 -13.47 -25.50 -3.79
CA LYS A 2 -13.53 -24.04 -3.60
C LYS A 2 -12.15 -23.55 -3.13
N PRO A 3 -11.58 -22.47 -3.69
CA PRO A 3 -10.35 -21.89 -3.17
C PRO A 3 -10.52 -21.46 -1.70
N SER A 4 -9.44 -21.60 -0.92
CA SER A 4 -9.40 -21.27 0.51
C SER A 4 -8.33 -20.22 0.76
N ASN A 5 -8.74 -18.96 0.84
CA ASN A 5 -7.87 -17.83 1.17
C ASN A 5 -7.65 -17.78 2.71
N PRO A 6 -6.43 -17.51 3.21
CA PRO A 6 -5.26 -17.02 2.46
C PRO A 6 -4.34 -18.11 1.91
N ALA A 7 -4.61 -19.41 2.15
CA ALA A 7 -3.73 -20.51 1.74
C ALA A 7 -3.49 -20.56 0.22
N ASP A 8 -4.44 -20.05 -0.57
CA ASP A 8 -4.37 -20.00 -2.03
C ASP A 8 -3.94 -18.62 -2.60
N ASP A 9 -3.66 -17.61 -1.77
CA ASP A 9 -3.42 -16.23 -2.25
C ASP A 9 -2.15 -16.08 -3.08
N TRP A 10 -1.16 -16.93 -2.85
CA TRP A 10 0.09 -16.97 -3.62
C TRP A 10 -0.17 -17.18 -5.13
N LYS A 11 -1.33 -17.77 -5.49
CA LYS A 11 -1.75 -17.97 -6.89
C LYS A 11 -2.04 -16.67 -7.63
N VAL A 12 -2.16 -15.53 -6.94
CA VAL A 12 -2.31 -14.21 -7.60
C VAL A 12 -1.17 -13.95 -8.59
N TRP A 13 0.04 -14.43 -8.29
CA TRP A 13 1.22 -14.27 -9.14
C TRP A 13 1.21 -15.17 -10.40
N MET A 14 0.27 -16.11 -10.50
CA MET A 14 0.04 -16.88 -11.74
C MET A 14 -0.74 -16.07 -12.79
N VAL A 15 -1.40 -15.00 -12.37
CA VAL A 15 -2.19 -14.11 -13.24
C VAL A 15 -1.51 -12.76 -13.39
N VAL A 16 -1.03 -12.21 -12.28
CA VAL A 16 -0.34 -10.93 -12.23
C VAL A 16 1.17 -11.20 -12.22
N SER A 17 1.86 -10.95 -13.33
CA SER A 17 3.32 -11.11 -13.38
C SER A 17 3.99 -10.14 -12.39
N PRO A 18 4.76 -10.62 -11.40
CA PRO A 18 5.46 -9.74 -10.47
C PRO A 18 6.54 -8.91 -11.18
N ALA A 19 7.17 -9.44 -12.23
CA ALA A 19 8.18 -8.70 -12.99
C ALA A 19 7.60 -7.45 -13.69
N THR A 20 6.31 -7.47 -14.03
CA THR A 20 5.63 -6.35 -14.67
C THR A 20 4.93 -5.45 -13.66
N TRP A 21 4.30 -6.03 -12.63
CA TRP A 21 3.37 -5.31 -11.76
C TRP A 21 3.89 -4.95 -10.38
N LEU A 22 5.02 -5.53 -9.93
CA LEU A 22 5.56 -5.21 -8.60
C LEU A 22 5.90 -3.72 -8.48
N MET A 23 6.65 -3.17 -9.45
CA MET A 23 7.02 -1.74 -9.41
C MET A 23 5.81 -0.80 -9.51
N PRO A 24 4.83 -1.01 -10.42
CA PRO A 24 3.57 -0.25 -10.41
C PRO A 24 2.82 -0.29 -9.08
N ILE A 25 2.72 -1.45 -8.43
CA ILE A 25 2.05 -1.59 -7.12
C ILE A 25 2.79 -0.76 -6.07
N LEU A 26 4.12 -0.89 -6.00
CA LEU A 26 4.95 -0.14 -5.04
C LEU A 26 4.86 1.38 -5.27
N PHE A 27 4.89 1.84 -6.52
CA PHE A 27 4.71 3.27 -6.83
C PHE A 27 3.30 3.76 -6.50
N SER A 28 2.27 2.96 -6.72
CA SER A 28 0.90 3.31 -6.37
C SER A 28 0.75 3.48 -4.85
N VAL A 29 1.28 2.53 -4.07
CA VAL A 29 1.27 2.62 -2.60
C VAL A 29 2.13 3.79 -2.11
N LEU A 30 3.28 4.06 -2.75
CA LEU A 30 4.09 5.23 -2.44
C LEU A 30 3.32 6.54 -2.67
N VAL A 31 2.63 6.68 -3.81
CA VAL A 31 1.82 7.87 -4.11
C VAL A 31 0.72 8.05 -3.09
N ILE A 32 0.01 6.97 -2.73
CA ILE A 32 -1.03 7.01 -1.69
C ILE A 32 -0.41 7.41 -0.36
N ALA A 33 0.74 6.85 0.02
CA ALA A 33 1.43 7.20 1.25
C ALA A 33 1.79 8.68 1.28
N LEU A 34 2.41 9.22 0.21
CA LEU A 34 2.76 10.63 0.12
C LEU A 34 1.53 11.53 0.22
N ALA A 35 0.44 11.19 -0.47
CA ALA A 35 -0.81 11.96 -0.44
C ALA A 35 -1.42 11.98 0.96
N VAL A 36 -1.50 10.82 1.63
CA VAL A 36 -2.01 10.74 3.01
C VAL A 36 -1.13 11.55 3.95
N HIS A 37 0.20 11.43 3.86
CA HIS A 37 1.10 12.21 4.70
C HIS A 37 0.95 13.72 4.44
N ALA A 38 0.88 14.15 3.18
CA ALA A 38 0.70 15.56 2.84
C ALA A 38 -0.59 16.14 3.45
N VAL A 39 -1.71 15.43 3.33
CA VAL A 39 -3.00 15.84 3.93
C VAL A 39 -2.89 15.87 5.46
N VAL A 40 -2.36 14.82 6.07
CA VAL A 40 -2.21 14.75 7.53
C VAL A 40 -1.29 15.87 8.04
N PHE A 41 -0.19 16.17 7.36
CA PHE A 41 0.70 17.27 7.72
C PHE A 41 0.03 18.64 7.64
N ASP A 42 -0.89 18.84 6.68
CA ASP A 42 -1.62 20.09 6.51
C ASP A 42 -2.66 20.32 7.63
N ILE A 43 -3.33 19.26 8.08
CA ILE A 43 -4.40 19.36 9.09
C ILE A 43 -3.94 19.01 10.52
N ALA A 44 -2.75 18.46 10.70
CA ALA A 44 -2.24 18.08 12.01
C ALA A 44 -1.95 19.33 12.84
N PRO A 45 -2.44 19.42 14.08
CA PRO A 45 -2.02 20.46 15.01
C PRO A 45 -0.50 20.37 15.20
N ALA A 46 0.18 21.53 15.26
CA ALA A 46 1.64 21.61 15.44
C ALA A 46 2.18 20.80 16.65
N GLY A 47 1.32 20.46 17.63
CA GLY A 47 1.65 19.60 18.77
C GLY A 47 1.67 18.09 18.47
N MET A 48 1.06 17.59 17.40
CA MET A 48 1.06 16.16 17.07
C MET A 48 2.38 15.70 16.42
N LEU A 49 3.15 16.64 15.86
CA LEU A 49 4.39 16.36 15.12
C LEU A 49 5.64 16.29 16.02
N PHE A 50 5.55 16.71 17.28
CA PHE A 50 6.71 16.77 18.20
C PHE A 50 6.42 16.37 19.66
N VAL A 51 5.26 15.79 19.98
CA VAL A 51 4.95 15.36 21.36
C VAL A 51 5.10 13.85 21.50
N ASN A 52 6.24 13.45 22.06
CA ASN A 52 6.30 12.52 23.19
C ASN A 52 6.70 13.34 24.42
#